data_AF-A0A8J7AJT8-F1
#
_entry.id   AF-A0A8J7AJT8-F1
#
_cell.length_a   1.000
_cell.length_b   1.000
_cell.length_c   1.000
_cell.angle_alpha   90.00
_cell.angle_beta   90.00
_cell.angle_gamma   90.00
#
_symmetry.space_group_name_H-M   'P 1'
#
loop_
_entity.id
_entity.type
_entity.pdbx_description
1 polymer ?
#
loop_
_entity_poly.entity_id
_entity_poly.type
_entity_poly.pdbx_seq_one_letter_code
_entity_poly.pdbx_strand_id
1 'polypeptide(L)'
;MKRTVGRSFSLSNLFVTIQAGPHPRSAALFTAQQPISLETSRISYRRIHQCWETLIAPYPDLKGARLHDLRHTFATERVGLMGIEELRALMGHETIQTTLRYQKVTSRRAASVAKQALETLL
;
A
#
# COMPACT_ATOMS: atom_id res chain seq x y z
N MET A 1 -38.89 -14.56 -2.44
CA MET A 1 -38.28 -14.71 -1.11
C MET A 1 -36.76 -14.83 -1.27
N LYS A 2 -36.03 -13.69 -1.22
CA LYS A 2 -34.57 -13.66 -1.39
C LYS A 2 -33.94 -13.86 -0.02
N ARG A 3 -33.26 -15.00 0.20
CA ARG A 3 -32.52 -15.27 1.44
C ARG A 3 -31.24 -14.43 1.45
N THR A 4 -31.28 -13.32 2.19
CA THR A 4 -30.10 -12.56 2.62
C THR A 4 -29.35 -13.42 3.63
N VAL A 5 -28.36 -14.20 3.18
CA VAL A 5 -27.41 -14.82 4.11
C VAL A 5 -26.36 -13.77 4.43
N GLY A 6 -26.67 -12.93 5.42
CA GLY A 6 -25.68 -12.14 6.12
C GLY A 6 -24.76 -13.10 6.86
N ARG A 7 -23.54 -13.29 6.36
CA ARG A 7 -22.45 -13.85 7.16
C ARG A 7 -21.49 -12.71 7.45
N SER A 8 -21.42 -12.30 8.71
CA SER A 8 -20.35 -11.46 9.23
C SER A 8 -19.01 -12.09 8.86
N PHE A 9 -18.29 -11.49 7.93
CA PHE A 9 -16.94 -11.91 7.59
C PHE A 9 -15.98 -11.17 8.51
N SER A 10 -15.54 -11.87 9.56
CA SER A 10 -14.61 -11.33 10.54
C SER A 10 -13.26 -11.00 9.88
N LEU A 11 -12.78 -9.78 10.12
CA LEU A 11 -11.41 -9.32 9.81
C LEU A 11 -10.33 -10.20 10.46
N SER A 12 -10.71 -11.05 11.43
CA SER A 12 -9.82 -12.01 12.09
C SER A 12 -9.06 -12.90 11.11
N ASN A 13 -9.63 -13.28 9.96
CA ASN A 13 -8.95 -14.18 9.03
C ASN A 13 -7.79 -13.53 8.26
N LEU A 14 -7.67 -12.19 8.24
CA LEU A 14 -6.50 -11.52 7.66
C LEU A 14 -5.36 -11.39 8.69
N PHE A 15 -5.71 -11.17 9.96
CA PHE A 15 -4.76 -11.04 11.07
C PHE A 15 -4.12 -12.37 11.53
N VAL A 16 -4.81 -13.51 11.33
CA VAL A 16 -4.32 -14.84 11.78
C VAL A 16 -3.05 -15.30 11.05
N THR A 17 -2.75 -14.79 9.86
CA THR A 17 -1.63 -15.29 9.04
C THR A 17 -0.23 -14.95 9.59
N ILE A 18 -0.06 -13.82 10.30
CA ILE A 18 1.27 -13.43 10.78
C ILE A 18 1.67 -14.23 12.04
N GLN A 19 0.71 -14.62 12.87
CA GLN A 19 0.97 -15.43 14.07
C GLN A 19 1.05 -16.94 13.80
N ALA A 20 0.40 -17.43 12.73
CA ALA A 20 0.36 -18.86 12.40
C ALA A 20 1.49 -19.34 11.47
N GLY A 21 2.27 -18.42 10.88
CA GLY A 21 3.31 -18.74 9.91
C GLY A 21 2.77 -19.11 8.52
N PRO A 22 3.66 -19.39 7.55
CA PRO A 22 3.27 -19.76 6.19
C PRO A 22 2.38 -21.01 6.17
N HIS A 23 1.35 -21.04 5.33
CA HIS A 23 0.49 -22.22 5.22
C HIS A 23 1.27 -23.39 4.57
N PRO A 24 1.24 -24.63 5.11
CA PRO A 24 2.08 -25.73 4.64
C PRO A 24 1.92 -26.08 3.15
N ARG A 25 0.73 -25.79 2.60
CA ARG A 25 0.37 -26.06 1.19
C ARG A 25 0.49 -24.86 0.26
N SER A 26 0.98 -23.71 0.73
CA SER A 26 1.14 -22.50 -0.09
C SER A 26 2.34 -21.67 0.34
N ALA A 27 3.23 -21.35 -0.61
CA ALA A 27 4.35 -20.44 -0.38
C ALA A 27 3.94 -18.96 -0.21
N ALA A 28 2.65 -18.62 -0.40
CA ALA A 28 2.17 -17.26 -0.26
C ALA A 28 2.02 -16.88 1.23
N LEU A 29 2.54 -15.71 1.59
CA LEU A 29 2.40 -15.18 2.97
C LEU A 29 0.94 -14.91 3.34
N PHE A 30 0.13 -14.46 2.38
CA PHE A 30 -1.30 -14.22 2.58
C PHE A 30 -2.12 -15.23 1.78
N THR A 31 -2.89 -16.04 2.51
CA THR A 31 -3.76 -17.07 1.94
C THR A 31 -5.21 -16.86 2.33
N ALA A 32 -6.13 -17.38 1.53
CA ALA A 32 -7.54 -17.44 1.87
C ALA A 32 -8.08 -18.84 1.56
N GLN A 33 -8.94 -19.36 2.43
CA GLN A 33 -9.68 -20.59 2.17
C GLN A 33 -10.91 -20.29 1.32
N GLN A 34 -11.11 -21.06 0.25
CA GLN A 34 -12.30 -20.97 -0.57
C GLN A 34 -13.50 -21.56 0.19
N PRO A 35 -14.66 -20.88 0.23
CA PRO A 35 -15.79 -21.32 1.04
C PRO A 35 -16.48 -22.59 0.52
N ILE A 36 -16.30 -22.92 -0.76
CA ILE A 36 -16.96 -24.07 -1.41
C ILE A 36 -16.03 -25.28 -1.42
N SER A 37 -14.83 -25.13 -1.99
CA SER A 37 -13.85 -26.23 -2.11
C SER A 37 -13.07 -26.48 -0.81
N LEU A 38 -13.10 -25.55 0.15
CA LEU A 38 -12.28 -25.55 1.37
C LEU A 38 -10.77 -25.56 1.10
N GLU A 39 -10.36 -25.31 -0.14
CA GLU A 39 -8.96 -25.22 -0.52
C GLU A 39 -8.36 -23.89 -0.09
N THR A 40 -7.17 -23.94 0.48
CA THR A 40 -6.38 -22.76 0.82
C THR A 40 -5.48 -22.40 -0.35
N SER A 41 -5.60 -21.17 -0.85
CA SER A 41 -4.72 -20.65 -1.90
C SER A 41 -4.32 -19.20 -1.64
N ARG A 42 -3.44 -18.65 -2.49
CA ARG A 42 -3.04 -17.24 -2.44
C ARG A 42 -4.30 -16.35 -2.45
N ILE A 43 -4.34 -15.36 -1.57
CA ILE A 43 -5.44 -14.40 -1.55
C ILE A 43 -5.57 -13.68 -2.90
N SER A 44 -6.79 -13.55 -3.40
CA SER A 44 -7.04 -12.85 -4.66
C SER A 44 -7.05 -11.33 -4.47
N TYR A 45 -6.70 -10.58 -5.52
CA TYR A 45 -6.76 -9.12 -5.51
C TYR A 45 -8.16 -8.59 -5.13
N ARG A 46 -9.21 -9.21 -5.69
CA ARG A 46 -10.61 -8.88 -5.34
C ARG A 46 -10.87 -9.01 -3.84
N ARG A 47 -10.35 -10.08 -3.22
CA ARG A 47 -10.55 -10.30 -1.78
C ARG A 47 -9.84 -9.24 -0.95
N ILE A 48 -8.61 -8.86 -1.32
CA ILE A 48 -7.89 -7.76 -0.69
C ILE A 48 -8.68 -6.45 -0.82
N HIS A 49 -9.23 -6.15 -2.00
CA HIS A 49 -10.05 -4.96 -2.22
C HIS A 49 -11.28 -4.92 -1.31
N GLN A 50 -12.01 -6.03 -1.20
CA GLN A 50 -13.17 -6.12 -0.31
C GLN A 50 -12.78 -5.97 1.17
N CYS A 51 -11.67 -6.57 1.59
CA CYS A 51 -11.14 -6.38 2.94
C CYS A 51 -10.83 -4.91 3.21
N TRP A 52 -10.21 -4.23 2.24
CA TRP A 52 -9.91 -2.80 2.33
C TRP A 52 -11.18 -1.96 2.46
N GLU A 53 -12.16 -2.14 1.56
CA GLU A 53 -13.44 -1.44 1.63
C GLU A 53 -14.14 -1.63 2.98
N THR A 54 -14.12 -2.86 3.51
CA THR A 54 -14.68 -3.18 4.82
C THR A 54 -13.90 -2.50 5.96
N LEU A 55 -12.58 -2.49 5.87
CA LEU A 55 -11.68 -1.89 6.86
C LEU A 55 -11.88 -0.37 6.97
N ILE A 56 -12.04 0.32 5.84
CA ILE A 56 -12.17 1.78 5.80
C ILE A 56 -13.61 2.26 6.01
N ALA A 57 -14.61 1.38 5.89
CA ALA A 57 -16.03 1.74 5.98
C ALA A 57 -16.43 2.54 7.25
N PRO A 58 -15.86 2.30 8.43
CA PRO A 58 -16.16 3.09 9.63
C PRO A 58 -15.63 4.53 9.60
N TYR A 59 -14.78 4.89 8.63
CA TYR A 59 -14.09 6.18 8.56
C TYR A 59 -14.58 6.98 7.35
N PRO A 60 -15.55 7.92 7.52
CA PRO A 60 -16.10 8.71 6.43
C PRO A 60 -15.04 9.47 5.63
N ASP A 61 -14.00 9.96 6.30
CA ASP A 61 -12.89 10.72 5.68
C ASP A 61 -12.05 9.87 4.71
N LEU A 62 -12.10 8.55 4.84
CA LEU A 62 -11.41 7.61 3.96
C LEU A 62 -12.29 7.13 2.80
N LYS A 63 -13.50 7.67 2.63
CA LYS A 63 -14.39 7.28 1.54
C LYS A 63 -13.71 7.48 0.18
N GLY A 64 -13.59 6.38 -0.57
CA GLY A 64 -12.96 6.37 -1.89
C GLY A 64 -11.43 6.23 -1.86
N ALA A 65 -10.80 6.20 -0.68
CA ALA A 65 -9.39 5.88 -0.56
C ALA A 65 -9.12 4.46 -1.06
N ARG A 66 -8.04 4.28 -1.84
CA ARG A 66 -7.61 3.00 -2.40
C ARG A 66 -6.34 2.55 -1.69
N LEU A 67 -6.11 1.23 -1.64
CA LEU A 67 -4.84 0.68 -1.15
C LEU A 67 -3.60 1.28 -1.84
N HIS A 68 -3.70 1.60 -3.13
CA HIS A 68 -2.60 2.22 -3.87
C HIS A 68 -2.29 3.65 -3.40
N ASP A 69 -3.25 4.34 -2.77
CA ASP A 69 -3.03 5.68 -2.25
C ASP A 69 -2.08 5.63 -1.04
N LEU A 70 -2.02 4.51 -0.29
CA LEU A 70 -0.99 4.29 0.73
C LEU A 70 0.42 4.29 0.14
N ARG A 71 0.59 3.70 -1.04
CA ARG A 71 1.87 3.72 -1.77
C ARG A 71 2.21 5.14 -2.23
N HIS A 72 1.22 5.93 -2.64
CA HIS A 72 1.41 7.35 -2.94
C HIS A 72 1.80 8.17 -1.71
N THR A 73 1.16 7.92 -0.55
CA THR A 73 1.51 8.57 0.72
C THR A 73 2.96 8.25 1.10
N PHE A 74 3.34 6.97 1.09
CA PHE A 74 4.71 6.56 1.38
C PHE A 74 5.74 7.28 0.50
N ALA A 75 5.51 7.35 -0.81
CA ALA A 75 6.43 8.02 -1.72
C ALA A 75 6.52 9.53 -1.45
N THR A 76 5.38 10.16 -1.16
CA THR A 76 5.31 11.59 -0.87
C THR A 76 6.01 11.95 0.43
N GLU A 77 5.91 11.11 1.46
CA GLU A 77 6.60 11.34 2.74
C GLU A 77 8.12 11.16 2.65
N ARG A 78 8.60 10.35 1.70
CA ARG A 78 10.03 10.07 1.51
C ARG A 78 10.71 10.97 0.49
N VAL A 79 9.95 11.69 -0.33
CA VAL A 79 10.52 12.59 -1.33
C VAL A 79 11.32 13.71 -0.66
N GLY A 80 12.58 13.86 -1.05
CA GLY A 80 13.49 14.86 -0.46
C GLY A 80 14.15 14.46 0.86
N LEU A 81 13.83 13.29 1.43
CA LEU A 81 14.58 12.65 2.51
C LEU A 81 15.60 11.61 2.01
N MET A 82 15.39 11.10 0.80
CA MET A 82 16.28 10.14 0.14
C MET A 82 16.48 10.50 -1.34
N GLY A 83 17.48 9.91 -1.96
CA GLY A 83 17.75 10.10 -3.39
C GLY A 83 16.55 9.67 -4.24
N ILE A 84 16.25 10.41 -5.29
CA ILE A 84 15.09 10.11 -6.16
C ILE A 84 15.22 8.72 -6.83
N GLU A 85 16.45 8.31 -7.13
CA GLU A 85 16.76 6.97 -7.69
C GLU A 85 16.57 5.86 -6.65
N GLU A 86 16.93 6.10 -5.39
CA GLU A 86 16.68 5.16 -4.29
C GLU A 86 15.17 5.01 -4.06
N LEU A 87 14.44 6.13 -4.08
CA LEU A 87 12.99 6.12 -3.99
C LEU A 87 12.37 5.37 -5.19
N ARG A 88 12.89 5.56 -6.41
CA ARG A 88 12.45 4.81 -7.61
C ARG A 88 12.61 3.30 -7.41
N ALA A 89 13.79 2.87 -6.97
CA ALA A 89 14.09 1.47 -6.73
C ALA A 89 13.19 0.87 -5.63
N LEU A 90 13.02 1.58 -4.51
CA LEU A 90 12.16 1.17 -3.41
C LEU A 90 10.68 1.08 -3.82
N MET A 91 10.26 1.98 -4.69
CA MET A 91 8.92 1.97 -5.25
C MET A 91 8.76 0.89 -6.32
N GLY A 92 9.83 0.24 -6.80
CA GLY A 92 9.74 -0.74 -7.89
C GLY A 92 9.29 -0.12 -9.21
N HIS A 93 9.66 1.14 -9.44
CA HIS A 93 9.37 1.84 -10.69
C HIS A 93 10.47 1.58 -11.72
N GLU A 94 10.08 1.17 -12.92
CA GLU A 94 11.00 0.99 -14.03
C GLU A 94 11.55 2.32 -14.54
N THR A 95 10.68 3.33 -14.65
CA THR A 95 11.00 4.64 -15.22
C THR A 95 10.98 5.73 -14.15
N ILE A 96 12.00 6.59 -14.15
CA ILE A 96 12.14 7.68 -13.18
C ILE A 96 10.97 8.68 -13.25
N GLN A 97 10.37 8.84 -14.44
CA GLN A 97 9.23 9.73 -14.69
C GLN A 97 8.02 9.42 -13.79
N THR A 98 7.81 8.16 -13.43
CA THR A 98 6.71 7.78 -12.53
C THR A 98 6.98 8.20 -11.09
N THR A 99 8.24 8.20 -10.65
CA THR A 99 8.68 8.68 -9.32
C THR A 99 8.72 10.20 -9.25
N LEU A 100 9.11 10.88 -10.33
CA LEU A 100 9.16 12.35 -10.40
C LEU A 100 7.79 13.01 -10.16
N ARG A 101 6.68 12.27 -10.33
CA ARG A 101 5.32 12.76 -9.98
C ARG A 101 5.18 13.16 -8.51
N TYR A 102 6.00 12.59 -7.62
CA TYR A 102 6.01 12.95 -6.19
C TYR A 102 6.91 14.15 -5.90
N GLN A 103 7.86 14.44 -6.78
CA GLN A 103 8.81 15.52 -6.60
C GLN A 103 8.15 16.86 -6.94
N LYS A 104 7.38 17.40 -5.99
CA LYS A 104 6.96 18.79 -6.03
C LYS A 104 8.19 19.67 -5.84
N VAL A 105 8.83 20.07 -6.94
CA VAL A 105 9.84 21.13 -6.92
C VAL A 105 9.11 22.43 -6.59
N THR A 106 8.93 22.68 -5.30
CA THR A 106 8.48 23.98 -4.83
C THR A 106 9.67 24.94 -4.91
N SER A 107 9.44 26.16 -5.39
CA SER A 107 10.45 27.22 -5.45
C SER A 107 11.22 27.38 -4.13
N ARG A 108 10.55 27.14 -3.01
CA ARG A 108 11.11 27.18 -1.66
C ARG A 108 12.17 26.09 -1.40
N ARG A 109 11.98 24.85 -1.88
CA ARG A 109 12.98 23.77 -1.73
C ARG A 109 14.19 24.02 -2.64
N ALA A 110 13.96 24.51 -3.86
CA ALA A 110 15.04 24.89 -4.77
C ALA A 110 15.92 26.00 -4.18
N ALA A 111 15.32 27.04 -3.58
CA ALA A 111 16.05 28.10 -2.90
C ALA A 111 16.86 27.58 -1.70
N SER A 112 16.29 26.68 -0.88
CA SER A 112 16.99 26.06 0.24
C SER A 112 18.20 25.24 -0.20
N VAL A 113 18.07 24.43 -1.25
CA VAL A 113 19.17 23.61 -1.78
C VAL A 113 20.26 24.50 -2.39
N ALA A 114 19.88 25.54 -3.13
CA ALA A 114 20.83 26.49 -3.69
C ALA A 114 21.62 27.21 -2.59
N LYS A 115 20.96 27.61 -1.50
CA LYS A 115 21.62 28.22 -0.34
C LYS A 115 22.60 27.25 0.34
N GLN A 116 22.19 26.01 0.57
CA GLN A 116 23.04 24.98 1.17
C GLN A 116 24.29 24.68 0.31
N ALA A 117 24.11 24.60 -1.02
CA ALA A 117 25.21 24.40 -1.95
C ALA A 117 26.20 25.58 -1.94
N LEU A 118 25.69 26.81 -1.89
CA LEU A 118 26.52 28.01 -1.77
C LEU A 118 27.31 28.03 -0.45
N GLU A 119 26.67 27.68 0.66
CA GLU A 119 27.32 27.60 1.98
C GLU A 119 28.39 26.49 2.05
N THR A 120 28.30 25.45 1.21
CA THR A 120 29.31 24.38 1.16
C THR A 120 30.53 24.76 0.31
N LEU A 121 30.42 25.79 -0.52
CA LEU A 121 31.48 26.27 -1.41
C LEU A 121 32.30 27.44 -0.83
N LEU A 122 31.83 28.05 0.27
CA LEU A 122 32.49 29.11 1.01
C LEU A 122 33.17 28.57 2.27
#